data_AF-A0A931QWH3-F1
#
_entry.id   AF-A0A931QWH3-F1
#
_cell.length_a   1.000
_cell.length_b   1.000
_cell.length_c   1.000
_cell.angle_alpha   90.00
_cell.angle_beta   90.00
_cell.angle_gamma   90.00
#
_symmetry.space_group_name_H-M   'P 1'
#
loop_
_entity.id
_entity.type
_entity.pdbx_description
1 polymer ?
#
loop_
_entity_poly.entity_id
_entity_poly.type
_entity_poly.pdbx_seq_one_letter_code
_entity_poly.pdbx_strand_id
1 'polypeptide(L)'
;MDNFSQTNSILDKVMAVKQEEDLASFNPVEIISKLFSELGSREQDILRRRFGLHGKGNETLEQIGKNYQVTRERVRQIENAAIRNIRGFSYFEATVKPVEMVVLAALEKHGGIMSEEHMLEYVLQGEQSDEAYCKHLLFLLEKLTKNRIVREQRQGFNPSWRIDFVDWERVEQTIGELERILSAHGQPITRDELLQKFRETSVFADHQSHFNFDPKEAHPIHAHLRATTRIRPNPFGDWGLSHWNTVTPKRMGDKIYLVMKKHGEPLHFRDIAEHINKAGFDEKRAYPPTVHNELILDERYVLVGRGIYGLKEWGFVPGVVSDVIFSILQKEPSGLSRDAIVDEVLKQRMVKKGTVYLALGNDQRFKKDAEGRFSAVDGIRA
;
A
#
# COMPACT_ATOMS: atom_id res chain seq x y z
N MET A 1 -11.78 -38.70 -11.80
CA MET A 1 -13.16 -38.43 -12.25
C MET A 1 -13.95 -38.02 -11.03
N ASP A 2 -14.41 -36.77 -11.05
CA ASP A 2 -15.49 -36.13 -10.28
C ASP A 2 -15.74 -36.53 -8.82
N ASN A 3 -15.48 -35.59 -7.90
CA ASN A 3 -16.48 -35.22 -6.87
C ASN A 3 -16.13 -33.92 -6.10
N PHE A 4 -16.07 -32.77 -6.78
CA PHE A 4 -16.11 -31.45 -6.09
C PHE A 4 -17.33 -30.64 -6.54
N SER A 5 -18.45 -31.32 -6.80
CA SER A 5 -19.74 -30.67 -6.96
C SER A 5 -20.42 -30.55 -5.59
N GLN A 6 -20.59 -29.31 -5.16
CA GLN A 6 -21.63 -28.83 -4.25
C GLN A 6 -21.85 -29.61 -2.94
N THR A 7 -21.20 -29.14 -1.87
CA THR A 7 -21.85 -29.06 -0.56
C THR A 7 -21.31 -27.86 0.20
N ASN A 8 -22.10 -26.79 0.31
CA ASN A 8 -22.05 -25.91 1.47
C ASN A 8 -22.59 -26.72 2.65
N SER A 9 -21.81 -27.67 3.16
CA SER A 9 -22.24 -28.58 4.23
C SER A 9 -22.52 -27.77 5.49
N ILE A 10 -23.51 -28.21 6.28
CA ILE A 10 -23.73 -27.68 7.63
C ILE A 10 -22.44 -27.80 8.45
N LEU A 11 -21.64 -28.84 8.21
CA LEU A 11 -20.35 -29.05 8.85
C LEU A 11 -19.35 -27.93 8.51
N ASP A 12 -19.26 -27.51 7.24
CA ASP A 12 -18.35 -26.44 6.81
C ASP A 12 -18.75 -25.09 7.41
N LYS A 13 -20.07 -24.83 7.49
CA LYS A 13 -20.60 -23.62 8.14
C LYS A 13 -20.35 -23.63 9.64
N VAL A 14 -20.54 -24.76 10.31
CA VAL A 14 -20.27 -24.90 11.76
C VAL A 14 -18.78 -24.77 12.05
N MET A 15 -17.91 -25.33 11.19
CA MET A 15 -16.46 -25.16 11.30
C MET A 15 -16.03 -23.71 11.08
N ALA A 16 -16.62 -23.02 10.09
CA ALA A 16 -16.36 -21.60 9.84
C ALA A 16 -16.79 -20.71 11.02
N VAL A 17 -18.00 -20.90 11.56
CA VAL A 17 -18.49 -20.14 12.73
C VAL A 17 -17.58 -20.38 13.94
N LYS A 18 -17.17 -21.62 14.19
CA LYS A 18 -16.24 -21.93 15.27
C LYS A 18 -14.87 -21.26 15.08
N GLN A 19 -14.37 -21.23 13.85
CA GLN A 19 -13.10 -20.54 13.54
C GLN A 19 -13.21 -19.03 13.79
N GLU A 20 -14.34 -18.41 13.47
CA GLU A 20 -14.58 -16.98 13.76
C GLU A 20 -14.66 -16.71 15.26
N GLU A 21 -15.32 -17.57 16.04
CA GLU A 21 -15.35 -17.48 17.51
C GLU A 21 -13.96 -17.67 18.15
N ASP A 22 -13.19 -18.66 17.67
CA ASP A 22 -11.82 -18.92 18.11
C ASP A 22 -10.90 -17.74 17.78
N LEU A 23 -11.10 -17.08 16.63
CA LEU A 23 -10.36 -15.88 16.22
C LEU A 23 -10.71 -14.65 17.09
N ALA A 24 -12.00 -14.45 17.37
CA ALA A 24 -12.48 -13.31 18.15
C ALA A 24 -12.06 -13.36 19.63
N SER A 25 -11.81 -14.56 20.17
CA SER A 25 -11.35 -14.77 21.54
C SER A 25 -9.83 -14.98 21.65
N PHE A 26 -9.09 -14.85 20.55
CA PHE A 26 -7.66 -15.15 20.49
C PHE A 26 -6.81 -14.09 21.21
N ASN A 27 -6.20 -14.46 22.33
CA ASN A 27 -5.24 -13.61 23.04
C ASN A 27 -3.86 -14.29 23.20
N PRO A 28 -2.84 -13.93 22.38
CA PRO A 28 -1.52 -14.53 22.45
C PRO A 28 -0.77 -14.21 23.75
N VAL A 29 -1.07 -13.08 24.41
CA VAL A 29 -0.43 -12.66 25.66
C VAL A 29 -0.86 -13.58 26.82
N GLU A 30 -2.15 -13.90 26.89
CA GLU A 30 -2.69 -14.82 27.89
C GLU A 30 -2.17 -16.25 27.69
N ILE A 31 -2.14 -16.72 26.44
CA ILE A 31 -1.63 -18.04 26.08
C ILE A 31 -0.18 -18.19 26.53
N ILE A 32 0.68 -17.20 26.24
CA ILE A 32 2.08 -17.24 26.67
C ILE A 32 2.23 -17.10 28.18
N SER A 33 1.41 -16.26 28.83
CA SER A 33 1.46 -16.12 30.29
C SER A 33 1.11 -17.43 30.99
N LYS A 34 0.12 -18.17 30.48
CA LYS A 34 -0.23 -19.52 30.96
C LYS A 34 0.90 -20.52 30.72
N LEU A 35 1.52 -20.53 29.54
CA LEU A 35 2.64 -21.42 29.26
C LEU A 35 3.88 -21.06 30.11
N PHE A 36 4.06 -19.80 30.48
CA PHE A 36 5.24 -19.39 31.25
C PHE A 36 5.06 -19.64 32.75
N SER A 37 3.84 -19.79 33.28
CA SER A 37 3.60 -19.88 34.73
C SER A 37 4.25 -21.08 35.41
N GLU A 38 4.57 -22.15 34.66
CA GLU A 38 5.26 -23.34 35.20
C GLU A 38 6.78 -23.31 35.03
N LEU A 39 7.33 -22.33 34.30
CA LEU A 39 8.77 -22.17 34.17
C LEU A 39 9.37 -21.52 35.42
N GLY A 40 10.65 -21.79 35.68
CA GLY A 40 11.38 -21.09 36.73
C GLY A 40 11.50 -19.60 36.42
N SER A 41 11.54 -18.75 37.46
CA SER A 41 11.60 -17.28 37.31
C SER A 41 12.73 -16.81 36.39
N ARG A 42 13.89 -17.46 36.46
CA ARG A 42 15.05 -17.18 35.59
C ARG A 42 14.80 -17.54 34.12
N GLU A 43 14.12 -18.65 33.87
CA GLU A 43 13.77 -19.07 32.50
C GLU A 43 12.77 -18.09 31.88
N GLN A 44 11.73 -17.71 32.65
CA GLN A 44 10.75 -16.72 32.23
C GLN A 44 11.41 -15.38 31.89
N ASP A 45 12.28 -14.84 32.76
CA ASP A 45 12.97 -13.56 32.49
C ASP A 45 13.82 -13.62 31.22
N ILE A 46 14.61 -14.70 31.05
CA ILE A 46 15.45 -14.88 29.87
C ILE A 46 14.61 -14.92 28.59
N LEU A 47 13.52 -15.70 28.56
CA LEU A 47 12.64 -15.75 27.39
C LEU A 47 11.98 -14.39 27.13
N ARG A 48 11.43 -13.75 28.17
CA ARG A 48 10.77 -12.44 28.03
C ARG A 48 11.72 -11.38 27.50
N ARG A 49 12.98 -11.36 27.94
CA ARG A 49 13.98 -10.39 27.47
C ARG A 49 14.51 -10.70 26.07
N ARG A 50 14.77 -11.97 25.78
CA ARG A 50 15.29 -12.40 24.48
C ARG A 50 14.34 -12.08 23.33
N PHE A 51 13.04 -12.32 23.56
CA PHE A 51 11.99 -12.19 22.56
C PHE A 51 11.13 -10.93 22.72
N GLY A 52 11.53 -10.00 23.61
CA GLY A 52 10.86 -8.72 23.78
C GLY A 52 9.44 -8.80 24.37
N LEU A 53 9.09 -9.89 25.05
CA LEU A 53 7.76 -10.17 25.63
C LEU A 53 7.51 -9.45 26.97
N HIS A 54 8.30 -8.41 27.26
CA HIS A 54 8.23 -7.62 28.49
C HIS A 54 8.04 -6.12 28.21
N GLY A 55 7.51 -5.79 27.02
CA GLY A 55 7.24 -4.40 26.62
C GLY A 55 8.50 -3.57 26.32
N LYS A 56 9.69 -4.19 26.27
CA LYS A 56 10.91 -3.56 25.75
C LYS A 56 11.40 -4.31 24.51
N GLY A 57 12.42 -3.76 23.86
CA GLY A 57 13.08 -4.39 22.71
C GLY A 57 13.72 -5.74 23.06
N ASN A 58 14.07 -6.51 22.03
CA ASN A 58 14.76 -7.78 22.18
C ASN A 58 16.19 -7.57 22.69
N GLU A 59 16.61 -8.36 23.66
CA GLU A 59 18.00 -8.38 24.12
C GLU A 59 18.78 -9.54 23.50
N THR A 60 20.07 -9.32 23.24
CA THR A 60 20.97 -10.38 22.79
C THR A 60 21.34 -11.33 23.92
N LEU A 61 21.70 -12.56 23.57
CA LEU A 61 22.22 -13.55 24.53
C LEU A 61 23.41 -13.03 25.33
N GLU A 62 24.25 -12.17 24.73
CA GLU A 62 25.40 -11.56 25.41
C GLU A 62 24.97 -10.53 26.45
N GLN A 63 24.02 -9.65 26.12
CA GLN A 63 23.48 -8.66 27.06
C GLN A 63 22.82 -9.34 28.26
N ILE A 64 22.00 -10.36 28.00
CA ILE A 64 21.37 -11.16 29.06
C ILE A 64 22.43 -11.88 29.90
N GLY A 65 23.46 -12.44 29.25
CA GLY A 65 24.56 -13.15 29.92
C GLY A 65 25.34 -12.26 30.87
N LYS A 66 25.68 -11.03 30.45
CA LYS A 66 26.32 -10.01 31.30
C LYS A 66 25.50 -9.73 32.57
N ASN A 67 24.19 -9.53 32.45
CA ASN A 67 23.33 -9.23 33.60
C ASN A 67 23.22 -10.41 34.58
N TYR A 68 23.24 -11.64 34.07
CA TYR A 68 23.23 -12.86 34.88
C TYR A 68 24.62 -13.36 35.29
N GLN A 69 25.69 -12.66 34.92
CA GLN A 69 27.09 -13.07 35.13
C GLN A 69 27.37 -14.49 34.61
N VAL A 70 26.82 -14.82 33.44
CA VAL A 70 27.02 -16.11 32.76
C VAL A 70 27.43 -15.90 31.31
N THR A 71 28.00 -16.95 30.70
CA THR A 71 28.38 -16.90 29.29
C THR A 71 27.15 -16.82 28.37
N ARG A 72 27.34 -16.26 27.17
CA ARG A 72 26.35 -16.27 26.08
C ARG A 72 25.79 -17.67 25.83
N GLU A 73 26.66 -18.68 25.83
CA GLU A 73 26.30 -20.07 25.60
C GLU A 73 25.43 -20.63 26.73
N ARG A 74 25.70 -20.24 27.98
CA ARG A 74 24.86 -20.64 29.11
C ARG A 74 23.45 -20.08 28.99
N VAL A 75 23.28 -18.83 28.55
CA VAL A 75 21.96 -18.26 28.27
C VAL A 75 21.24 -19.05 27.17
N ARG A 76 21.93 -19.37 26.07
CA ARG A 76 21.38 -20.16 24.97
C ARG A 76 20.89 -21.53 25.43
N GLN A 77 21.64 -22.19 26.32
CA GLN A 77 21.24 -23.47 26.91
C GLN A 77 19.95 -23.33 27.73
N ILE A 78 19.84 -22.28 28.55
CA ILE A 78 18.64 -22.03 29.35
C ILE A 78 17.44 -21.73 28.46
N GLU A 79 17.61 -20.90 27.42
CA GLU A 79 16.56 -20.61 26.41
C GLU A 79 16.03 -21.91 25.77
N ASN A 80 16.92 -22.76 25.28
CA ASN A 80 16.54 -24.03 24.64
C ASN A 80 15.90 -25.02 25.62
N ALA A 81 16.39 -25.07 26.87
CA ALA A 81 15.81 -25.91 27.91
C ALA A 81 14.39 -25.44 28.26
N ALA A 82 14.18 -24.13 28.42
CA ALA A 82 12.88 -23.56 28.72
C ALA A 82 11.86 -23.86 27.60
N ILE A 83 12.22 -23.66 26.32
CA ILE A 83 11.33 -24.00 25.19
C ILE A 83 11.00 -25.49 25.17
N ARG A 84 11.98 -26.36 25.48
CA ARG A 84 11.76 -27.81 25.57
C ARG A 84 10.81 -28.17 26.71
N ASN A 85 10.95 -27.51 27.87
CA ASN A 85 10.08 -27.71 29.02
C ASN A 85 8.64 -27.30 28.69
N ILE A 86 8.44 -26.14 28.03
CA ILE A 86 7.11 -25.68 27.58
C ILE A 86 6.42 -26.76 26.75
N ARG A 87 7.14 -27.34 25.78
CA ARG A 87 6.61 -28.40 24.90
C ARG A 87 6.28 -29.71 25.64
N GLY A 88 6.83 -29.90 26.84
CA GLY A 88 6.61 -31.08 27.69
C GLY A 88 5.45 -30.94 28.67
N PHE A 89 4.84 -29.75 28.81
CA PHE A 89 3.72 -29.56 29.72
C PHE A 89 2.48 -30.34 29.27
N SER A 90 1.74 -30.89 30.24
CA SER A 90 0.59 -31.77 29.97
C SER A 90 -0.54 -31.07 29.20
N TYR A 91 -0.69 -29.76 29.37
CA TYR A 91 -1.69 -28.92 28.70
C TYR A 91 -1.14 -28.19 27.47
N PHE A 92 0.10 -28.46 27.05
CA PHE A 92 0.74 -27.79 25.92
C PHE A 92 -0.08 -27.95 24.63
N GLU A 93 -0.37 -29.19 24.23
CA GLU A 93 -1.14 -29.46 23.01
C GLU A 93 -2.54 -28.83 23.09
N ALA A 94 -3.24 -28.96 24.22
CA ALA A 94 -4.56 -28.35 24.40
C ALA A 94 -4.54 -26.81 24.31
N THR A 95 -3.41 -26.18 24.62
CA THR A 95 -3.24 -24.72 24.61
C THR A 95 -2.76 -24.20 23.25
N VAL A 96 -1.83 -24.90 22.60
CA VAL A 96 -1.22 -24.46 21.32
C VAL A 96 -2.01 -24.93 20.10
N LYS A 97 -2.68 -26.08 20.17
CA LYS A 97 -3.39 -26.63 19.01
C LYS A 97 -4.48 -25.72 18.44
N PRO A 98 -5.31 -25.03 19.26
CA PRO A 98 -6.27 -24.06 18.74
C PRO A 98 -5.59 -22.94 17.93
N VAL A 99 -4.46 -22.43 18.42
CA VAL A 99 -3.66 -21.40 17.72
C VAL A 99 -3.19 -21.90 16.37
N GLU A 100 -2.62 -23.12 16.33
CA GLU A 100 -2.20 -23.73 15.05
C GLU A 100 -3.36 -23.85 14.07
N MET A 101 -4.55 -24.28 14.54
CA MET A 101 -5.71 -24.46 13.68
C MET A 101 -6.20 -23.14 13.11
N VAL A 102 -6.28 -22.08 13.93
CA VAL A 102 -6.68 -20.74 13.49
C VAL A 102 -5.72 -20.21 12.43
N VAL A 103 -4.40 -20.29 12.68
CA VAL A 103 -3.40 -19.76 11.74
C VAL A 103 -3.29 -20.59 10.47
N LEU A 104 -3.39 -21.92 10.57
CA LEU A 104 -3.42 -22.79 9.38
C LEU A 104 -4.66 -22.51 8.53
N ALA A 105 -5.84 -22.38 9.14
CA ALA A 105 -7.06 -22.04 8.42
C ALA A 105 -6.96 -20.65 7.76
N ALA A 106 -6.37 -19.67 8.46
CA ALA A 106 -6.10 -18.36 7.89
C ALA A 106 -5.18 -18.45 6.67
N LEU A 107 -4.05 -19.16 6.78
CA LEU A 107 -3.13 -19.35 5.65
C LEU A 107 -3.79 -20.07 4.48
N GLU A 108 -4.52 -21.17 4.73
CA GLU A 108 -5.24 -21.94 3.70
C GLU A 108 -6.27 -21.09 2.96
N LYS A 109 -7.06 -20.28 3.70
CA LYS A 109 -8.02 -19.31 3.14
C LYS A 109 -7.34 -18.25 2.25
N HIS A 110 -6.07 -17.95 2.52
CA HIS A 110 -5.28 -16.94 1.82
C HIS A 110 -4.27 -17.52 0.82
N GLY A 111 -4.50 -18.75 0.33
CA GLY A 111 -3.64 -19.33 -0.72
C GLY A 111 -2.32 -19.94 -0.20
N GLY A 112 -2.21 -20.15 1.11
CA GLY A 112 -1.10 -20.84 1.76
C GLY A 112 0.07 -19.95 2.15
N ILE A 113 0.01 -18.64 1.89
CA ILE A 113 1.04 -17.67 2.29
C ILE A 113 0.42 -16.31 2.63
N MET A 114 0.91 -15.67 3.69
CA MET A 114 0.56 -14.30 4.06
C MET A 114 1.83 -13.57 4.48
N SER A 115 1.96 -12.29 4.15
CA SER A 115 2.99 -11.47 4.79
C SER A 115 2.78 -11.43 6.31
N GLU A 116 3.85 -11.24 7.07
CA GLU A 116 3.80 -11.16 8.53
C GLU A 116 2.84 -10.07 9.00
N GLU A 117 2.91 -8.89 8.37
CA GLU A 117 1.98 -7.79 8.60
C GLU A 117 0.51 -8.19 8.35
N HIS A 118 0.22 -8.82 7.20
CA HIS A 118 -1.14 -9.26 6.86
C HIS A 118 -1.66 -10.33 7.82
N MET A 119 -0.80 -11.28 8.19
CA MET A 119 -1.14 -12.34 9.14
C MET A 119 -1.46 -11.75 10.52
N LEU A 120 -0.65 -10.81 11.01
CA LEU A 120 -0.90 -10.14 12.28
C LEU A 120 -2.22 -9.35 12.28
N GLU A 121 -2.48 -8.57 11.22
CA GLU A 121 -3.76 -7.86 11.07
C GLU A 121 -4.96 -8.81 11.06
N TYR A 122 -4.88 -9.92 10.32
CA TYR A 122 -5.96 -10.88 10.21
C TYR A 122 -6.18 -11.67 11.50
N VAL A 123 -5.11 -12.08 12.18
CA VAL A 123 -5.22 -12.93 13.38
C VAL A 123 -5.56 -12.13 14.64
N LEU A 124 -5.07 -10.88 14.74
CA LEU A 124 -5.24 -10.05 15.94
C LEU A 124 -6.46 -9.12 15.88
N GLN A 125 -7.16 -9.03 14.75
CA GLN A 125 -8.48 -8.39 14.64
C GLN A 125 -8.59 -6.99 15.29
N GLY A 126 -7.59 -6.13 15.10
CA GLY A 126 -7.56 -4.76 15.66
C GLY A 126 -6.46 -4.53 16.69
N GLU A 127 -5.93 -5.58 17.32
CA GLU A 127 -4.87 -5.48 18.33
C GLU A 127 -3.46 -5.47 17.73
N GLN A 128 -3.31 -5.50 16.39
CA GLN A 128 -2.01 -5.52 15.72
C GLN A 128 -1.15 -4.26 15.97
N SER A 129 -1.77 -3.16 16.41
CA SER A 129 -1.04 -1.95 16.81
C SER A 129 -0.35 -2.10 18.18
N ASP A 130 -0.75 -3.07 18.99
CA ASP A 130 -0.05 -3.39 20.24
C ASP A 130 1.14 -4.30 19.96
N GLU A 131 2.34 -3.75 20.18
CA GLU A 131 3.60 -4.47 19.97
C GLU A 131 3.69 -5.75 20.84
N ALA A 132 3.05 -5.77 22.01
CA ALA A 132 3.01 -6.95 22.85
C ALA A 132 2.25 -8.08 22.14
N TYR A 133 1.03 -7.85 21.66
CA TYR A 133 0.24 -8.88 20.97
C TYR A 133 1.00 -9.47 19.78
N CYS A 134 1.60 -8.60 18.96
CA CYS A 134 2.42 -9.00 17.82
C CYS A 134 3.60 -9.89 18.23
N LYS A 135 4.42 -9.47 19.19
CA LYS A 135 5.58 -10.25 19.63
C LYS A 135 5.20 -11.60 20.24
N HIS A 136 4.12 -11.66 21.01
CA HIS A 136 3.65 -12.91 21.62
C HIS A 136 3.14 -13.90 20.56
N LEU A 137 2.38 -13.43 19.57
CA LEU A 137 1.95 -14.27 18.45
C LEU A 137 3.16 -14.77 17.64
N LEU A 138 4.09 -13.90 17.27
CA LEU A 138 5.28 -14.30 16.53
C LEU A 138 6.14 -15.30 17.32
N PHE A 139 6.27 -15.14 18.64
CA PHE A 139 6.97 -16.12 19.48
C PHE A 139 6.24 -17.47 19.51
N LEU A 140 4.91 -17.49 19.63
CA LEU A 140 4.10 -18.72 19.55
C LEU A 140 4.37 -19.46 18.23
N LEU A 141 4.26 -18.76 17.10
CA LEU A 141 4.43 -19.35 15.77
C LEU A 141 5.88 -19.79 15.51
N GLU A 142 6.86 -19.01 15.94
CA GLU A 142 8.26 -19.34 15.65
C GLU A 142 8.80 -20.45 16.57
N LYS A 143 8.38 -20.48 17.85
CA LYS A 143 9.00 -21.34 18.86
C LYS A 143 8.12 -22.49 19.30
N LEU A 144 6.80 -22.40 19.19
CA LEU A 144 5.89 -23.34 19.84
C LEU A 144 4.97 -24.09 18.88
N THR A 145 4.74 -23.62 17.65
CA THR A 145 4.00 -24.41 16.65
C THR A 145 4.88 -25.45 15.95
N LYS A 146 4.23 -26.49 15.44
CA LYS A 146 4.86 -27.56 14.63
C LYS A 146 5.27 -27.05 13.25
N ASN A 147 6.06 -27.86 12.54
CA ASN A 147 6.64 -27.56 11.22
C ASN A 147 5.62 -27.29 10.09
N ARG A 148 4.31 -27.28 10.36
CA ARG A 148 3.27 -26.96 9.37
C ARG A 148 3.15 -25.47 9.08
N ILE A 149 3.50 -24.62 10.04
CA ILE A 149 3.55 -23.16 9.89
C ILE A 149 5.02 -22.77 9.81
N VAL A 150 5.42 -22.21 8.68
CA VAL A 150 6.83 -21.92 8.40
C VAL A 150 6.99 -20.44 8.13
N ARG A 151 7.95 -19.81 8.81
CA ARG A 151 8.37 -18.45 8.52
C ARG A 151 9.23 -18.43 7.26
N GLU A 152 8.94 -17.52 6.36
CA GLU A 152 9.54 -17.41 5.03
C GLU A 152 10.24 -16.06 4.85
N GLN A 153 11.44 -16.09 4.27
CA GLN A 153 12.31 -14.93 4.03
C GLN A 153 12.95 -14.95 2.64
N ARG A 154 12.32 -15.66 1.69
CA ARG A 154 12.74 -15.72 0.29
C ARG A 154 12.88 -14.31 -0.33
N GLN A 155 13.92 -14.14 -1.13
CA GLN A 155 14.13 -12.91 -1.91
C GLN A 155 12.91 -12.63 -2.81
N GLY A 156 12.49 -11.36 -2.89
CA GLY A 156 11.31 -10.97 -3.66
C GLY A 156 9.99 -11.05 -2.88
N PHE A 157 10.05 -11.48 -1.61
CA PHE A 157 8.93 -11.54 -0.69
C PHE A 157 9.20 -10.73 0.58
N ASN A 158 8.17 -10.10 1.11
CA ASN A 158 8.19 -9.54 2.46
C ASN A 158 8.31 -10.71 3.46
N PRO A 159 8.81 -10.50 4.69
CA PRO A 159 8.74 -11.51 5.74
C PRO A 159 7.33 -12.08 5.82
N SER A 160 7.20 -13.38 5.70
CA SER A 160 5.92 -14.05 5.49
C SER A 160 5.80 -15.30 6.34
N TRP A 161 4.56 -15.77 6.52
CA TRP A 161 4.24 -17.07 7.08
C TRP A 161 3.51 -17.89 6.02
N ARG A 162 3.83 -19.18 5.96
CA ARG A 162 3.26 -20.10 4.97
C ARG A 162 2.98 -21.46 5.56
N ILE A 163 2.11 -22.20 4.88
CA ILE A 163 2.02 -23.65 5.09
C ILE A 163 3.28 -24.34 4.54
N ASP A 164 3.64 -25.48 5.12
CA ASP A 164 4.83 -26.25 4.73
C ASP A 164 4.79 -26.73 3.28
N PHE A 165 3.59 -27.03 2.77
CA PHE A 165 3.31 -27.49 1.40
C PHE A 165 2.71 -26.41 0.49
N VAL A 166 3.14 -25.15 0.63
CA VAL A 166 2.66 -24.09 -0.27
C VAL A 166 3.04 -24.39 -1.73
N ASP A 167 2.11 -24.18 -2.65
CA ASP A 167 2.36 -24.28 -4.09
C ASP A 167 3.06 -23.01 -4.59
N TRP A 168 4.39 -23.06 -4.60
CA TRP A 168 5.21 -21.94 -5.02
C TRP A 168 5.05 -21.57 -6.49
N GLU A 169 4.83 -22.56 -7.36
CA GLU A 169 4.66 -22.31 -8.78
C GLU A 169 3.43 -21.44 -9.01
N ARG A 170 2.34 -21.75 -8.30
CA ARG A 170 1.10 -20.97 -8.36
C ARG A 170 1.21 -19.58 -7.76
N VAL A 171 1.92 -19.45 -6.63
CA VAL A 171 2.19 -18.13 -6.02
C VAL A 171 2.94 -17.26 -7.04
N GLU A 172 3.98 -17.79 -7.69
CA GLU A 172 4.77 -17.08 -8.70
C GLU A 172 3.96 -16.77 -9.97
N GLN A 173 3.15 -17.72 -10.47
CA GLN A 173 2.25 -17.48 -11.60
C GLN A 173 1.25 -16.36 -11.31
N THR A 174 0.67 -16.34 -10.11
CA THR A 174 -0.26 -15.30 -9.68
C THR A 174 0.43 -13.94 -9.67
N ILE A 175 1.61 -13.84 -9.02
CA ILE A 175 2.34 -12.58 -8.94
C ILE A 175 2.81 -12.12 -10.33
N GLY A 176 3.33 -13.03 -11.15
CA GLY A 176 3.79 -12.71 -12.51
C GLY A 176 2.67 -12.17 -13.39
N GLU A 177 1.46 -12.73 -13.28
CA GLU A 177 0.31 -12.23 -14.04
C GLU A 177 -0.17 -10.87 -13.53
N LEU A 178 -0.15 -10.63 -12.22
CA LEU A 178 -0.40 -9.31 -11.64
C LEU A 178 0.63 -8.27 -12.12
N GLU A 179 1.92 -8.63 -12.18
CA GLU A 179 2.97 -7.77 -12.74
C GLU A 179 2.71 -7.46 -14.21
N ARG A 180 2.25 -8.45 -15.00
CA ARG A 180 1.90 -8.28 -16.41
C ARG A 180 0.73 -7.31 -16.59
N ILE A 181 -0.33 -7.45 -15.80
CA ILE A 181 -1.50 -6.56 -15.82
C ILE A 181 -1.07 -5.11 -15.50
N LEU A 182 -0.30 -4.92 -14.44
CA LEU A 182 0.20 -3.61 -14.04
C LEU A 182 1.10 -3.01 -15.12
N SER A 183 2.06 -3.78 -15.63
CA SER A 183 2.97 -3.34 -16.70
C SER A 183 2.21 -2.90 -17.96
N ALA A 184 1.17 -3.65 -18.36
CA ALA A 184 0.33 -3.31 -19.50
C ALA A 184 -0.53 -2.06 -19.25
N HIS A 185 -1.00 -1.85 -18.02
CA HIS A 185 -1.77 -0.67 -17.65
C HIS A 185 -0.90 0.60 -17.54
N GLY A 186 0.36 0.47 -17.11
CA GLY A 186 1.36 1.54 -17.09
C GLY A 186 1.23 2.57 -15.95
N GLN A 187 0.23 2.44 -15.09
CA GLN A 187 0.04 3.30 -13.92
C GLN A 187 -0.63 2.54 -12.77
N PRO A 188 -0.48 3.00 -11.50
CA PRO A 188 -1.13 2.36 -10.36
C PRO A 188 -2.65 2.34 -10.52
N ILE A 189 -3.27 1.26 -10.06
CA ILE A 189 -4.72 1.06 -10.09
C ILE A 189 -5.25 0.62 -8.74
N THR A 190 -6.54 0.83 -8.53
CA THR A 190 -7.19 0.36 -7.31
C THR A 190 -7.08 -1.16 -7.19
N ARG A 191 -7.11 -1.66 -5.95
CA ARG A 191 -7.14 -3.11 -5.69
C ARG A 191 -8.27 -3.80 -6.47
N ASP A 192 -9.46 -3.22 -6.44
CA ASP A 192 -10.65 -3.84 -7.02
C ASP A 192 -10.56 -3.90 -8.55
N GLU A 193 -10.01 -2.85 -9.19
CA GLU A 193 -9.73 -2.87 -10.63
C GLU A 193 -8.67 -3.93 -10.99
N LEU A 194 -7.59 -4.03 -10.21
CA LEU A 194 -6.56 -5.05 -10.45
C LEU A 194 -7.12 -6.46 -10.34
N LEU A 195 -7.95 -6.70 -9.32
CA LEU A 195 -8.62 -7.99 -9.11
C LEU A 195 -9.60 -8.31 -10.24
N GLN A 196 -10.35 -7.32 -10.74
CA GLN A 196 -11.23 -7.52 -11.88
C GLN A 196 -10.43 -7.93 -13.12
N LYS A 197 -9.36 -7.19 -13.46
CA LYS A 197 -8.50 -7.53 -14.59
C LYS A 197 -7.85 -8.92 -14.44
N PHE A 198 -7.46 -9.31 -13.23
CA PHE A 198 -6.90 -10.64 -12.98
C PHE A 198 -7.90 -11.77 -13.21
N ARG A 199 -9.19 -11.57 -12.90
CA ARG A 199 -10.25 -12.59 -13.14
C ARG A 199 -10.49 -12.89 -14.61
N GLU A 200 -10.10 -11.98 -15.49
CA GLU A 200 -10.25 -12.13 -16.94
C GLU A 200 -9.07 -12.90 -17.58
N THR A 201 -8.11 -13.36 -16.77
CA THR A 201 -6.88 -14.02 -17.25
C THR A 201 -7.02 -15.54 -17.30
N SER A 202 -6.20 -16.19 -18.14
CA SER A 202 -6.12 -17.64 -18.18
C SER A 202 -5.59 -18.22 -16.86
N VAL A 203 -4.69 -17.53 -16.17
CA VAL A 203 -4.16 -17.95 -14.85
C VAL A 203 -5.28 -18.08 -13.82
N PHE A 204 -6.26 -17.17 -13.83
CA PHE A 204 -7.43 -17.30 -12.95
C PHE A 204 -8.31 -18.48 -13.36
N ALA A 205 -8.55 -18.67 -14.66
CA ALA A 205 -9.37 -19.76 -15.19
C ALA A 205 -8.78 -21.15 -14.89
N ASP A 206 -7.47 -21.31 -15.07
CA ASP A 206 -6.74 -22.57 -14.85
C ASP A 206 -6.73 -23.00 -13.38
N HIS A 207 -6.85 -22.04 -12.46
CA HIS A 207 -6.78 -22.25 -11.01
C HIS A 207 -8.07 -21.86 -10.27
N GLN A 208 -9.22 -21.87 -10.95
CA GLN A 208 -10.48 -21.34 -10.42
C GLN A 208 -10.89 -22.00 -9.10
N SER A 209 -10.67 -23.32 -8.94
CA SER A 209 -10.95 -24.05 -7.68
C SER A 209 -10.13 -23.56 -6.49
N HIS A 210 -8.96 -22.99 -6.72
CA HIS A 210 -8.08 -22.44 -5.69
C HIS A 210 -8.34 -20.97 -5.39
N PHE A 211 -9.02 -20.27 -6.30
CA PHE A 211 -9.54 -18.92 -6.08
C PHE A 211 -11.03 -18.91 -5.73
N ASN A 212 -11.65 -20.08 -5.53
CA ASN A 212 -13.07 -20.26 -5.21
C ASN A 212 -13.39 -19.88 -3.76
N PHE A 213 -13.04 -18.65 -3.40
CA PHE A 213 -13.51 -17.93 -2.24
C PHE A 213 -14.55 -16.91 -2.72
N ASP A 214 -15.27 -16.27 -1.80
CA ASP A 214 -16.17 -15.17 -2.18
C ASP A 214 -15.41 -14.21 -3.12
N PRO A 215 -15.86 -14.05 -4.38
CA PRO A 215 -15.23 -13.15 -5.33
C PRO A 215 -15.19 -11.71 -4.81
N LYS A 216 -15.98 -11.33 -3.81
CA LYS A 216 -15.88 -10.01 -3.19
C LYS A 216 -14.68 -9.88 -2.25
N GLU A 217 -14.15 -10.99 -1.72
CA GLU A 217 -13.09 -10.94 -0.70
C GLU A 217 -11.68 -11.21 -1.24
N ALA A 218 -11.55 -11.94 -2.37
CA ALA A 218 -10.28 -12.12 -3.11
C ALA A 218 -9.04 -12.47 -2.25
N HIS A 219 -9.23 -13.29 -1.20
CA HIS A 219 -8.23 -13.57 -0.17
C HIS A 219 -6.86 -14.05 -0.69
N PRO A 220 -6.75 -15.04 -1.60
CA PRO A 220 -5.45 -15.53 -2.02
C PRO A 220 -4.68 -14.51 -2.87
N ILE A 221 -5.37 -13.85 -3.79
CA ILE A 221 -4.75 -12.86 -4.69
C ILE A 221 -4.27 -11.66 -3.87
N HIS A 222 -5.09 -11.19 -2.92
CA HIS A 222 -4.72 -10.13 -2.01
C HIS A 222 -3.53 -10.51 -1.12
N ALA A 223 -3.51 -11.74 -0.62
CA ALA A 223 -2.38 -12.23 0.18
C ALA A 223 -1.09 -12.34 -0.65
N HIS A 224 -1.14 -12.82 -1.89
CA HIS A 224 0.01 -12.84 -2.79
C HIS A 224 0.53 -11.44 -3.11
N LEU A 225 -0.37 -10.47 -3.33
CA LEU A 225 -0.03 -9.04 -3.50
C LEU A 225 0.74 -8.49 -2.29
N ARG A 226 0.27 -8.78 -1.06
CA ARG A 226 0.94 -8.34 0.17
C ARG A 226 2.21 -9.12 0.49
N ALA A 227 2.33 -10.36 0.02
CA ALA A 227 3.49 -11.21 0.23
C ALA A 227 4.70 -10.77 -0.61
N THR A 228 4.51 -10.23 -1.83
CA THR A 228 5.63 -9.86 -2.70
C THR A 228 6.21 -8.47 -2.42
N THR A 229 7.50 -8.28 -2.70
CA THR A 229 8.15 -6.95 -2.74
C THR A 229 8.08 -6.29 -4.12
N ARG A 230 7.66 -7.04 -5.16
CA ARG A 230 7.65 -6.56 -6.56
C ARG A 230 6.48 -5.64 -6.86
N ILE A 231 5.39 -5.82 -6.15
CA ILE A 231 4.15 -5.04 -6.26
C ILE A 231 3.85 -4.45 -4.89
N ARG A 232 3.49 -3.17 -4.82
CA ARG A 232 3.19 -2.48 -3.56
C ARG A 232 2.08 -1.45 -3.75
N PRO A 233 1.32 -1.13 -2.69
CA PRO A 233 0.43 0.02 -2.72
C PRO A 233 1.25 1.31 -2.61
N ASN A 234 0.78 2.37 -3.25
CA ASN A 234 1.21 3.72 -2.99
C ASN A 234 0.52 4.25 -1.70
N PRO A 235 0.89 5.43 -1.18
CA PRO A 235 0.28 6.00 0.03
C PRO A 235 -1.22 6.31 -0.05
N PHE A 236 -1.83 6.18 -1.24
CA PHE A 236 -3.27 6.35 -1.44
C PHE A 236 -4.02 5.02 -1.58
N GLY A 237 -3.32 3.89 -1.47
CA GLY A 237 -3.88 2.54 -1.56
C GLY A 237 -3.95 1.95 -2.97
N ASP A 238 -3.45 2.65 -3.99
CA ASP A 238 -3.42 2.14 -5.36
C ASP A 238 -2.18 1.28 -5.58
N TRP A 239 -2.34 0.14 -6.24
CA TRP A 239 -1.32 -0.87 -6.44
C TRP A 239 -0.57 -0.67 -7.74
N GLY A 240 0.76 -0.81 -7.69
CA GLY A 240 1.62 -0.76 -8.86
C GLY A 240 2.95 -1.48 -8.63
N LEU A 241 3.79 -1.49 -9.67
CA LEU A 241 5.13 -2.08 -9.58
C LEU A 241 6.00 -1.26 -8.62
N SER A 242 6.74 -1.92 -7.74
CA SER A 242 7.45 -1.25 -6.64
C SER A 242 8.55 -0.30 -7.11
N HIS A 243 9.07 -0.49 -8.33
CA HIS A 243 10.05 0.39 -8.96
C HIS A 243 9.44 1.66 -9.59
N TRP A 244 8.12 1.77 -9.69
CA TRP A 244 7.47 2.98 -10.20
C TRP A 244 7.56 4.12 -9.20
N ASN A 245 7.93 5.31 -9.67
CA ASN A 245 7.94 6.52 -8.85
C ASN A 245 6.53 6.92 -8.36
N THR A 246 5.49 6.47 -9.05
CA THR A 246 4.08 6.65 -8.66
C THR A 246 3.63 5.67 -7.56
N VAL A 247 4.50 4.73 -7.19
CA VAL A 247 4.28 3.78 -6.09
C VAL A 247 5.21 4.10 -4.93
N THR A 248 6.50 4.25 -5.21
CA THR A 248 7.53 4.62 -4.24
C THR A 248 8.17 5.97 -4.61
N PRO A 249 7.48 7.11 -4.34
CA PRO A 249 7.99 8.42 -4.72
C PRO A 249 9.26 8.77 -3.94
N LYS A 250 10.37 8.92 -4.65
CA LYS A 250 11.68 9.23 -4.04
C LYS A 250 11.98 10.72 -4.03
N ARG A 251 11.51 11.45 -5.05
CA ARG A 251 11.79 12.88 -5.23
C ARG A 251 10.58 13.72 -4.88
N MET A 252 10.81 14.99 -4.57
CA MET A 252 9.72 15.95 -4.30
C MET A 252 8.77 16.05 -5.50
N GLY A 253 9.32 16.13 -6.72
CA GLY A 253 8.53 16.08 -7.96
C GLY A 253 7.62 14.85 -8.09
N ASP A 254 8.01 13.67 -7.60
CA ASP A 254 7.14 12.48 -7.65
C ASP A 254 5.97 12.60 -6.67
N LYS A 255 6.22 13.14 -5.47
CA LYS A 255 5.20 13.38 -4.44
C LYS A 255 4.18 14.43 -4.90
N ILE A 256 4.66 15.50 -5.53
CA ILE A 256 3.80 16.54 -6.13
C ILE A 256 2.88 15.91 -7.18
N TYR A 257 3.44 15.15 -8.12
CA TYR A 257 2.66 14.49 -9.17
C TYR A 257 1.57 13.60 -8.58
N LEU A 258 1.90 12.80 -7.58
CA LEU A 258 0.96 11.90 -6.92
C LEU A 258 -0.17 12.62 -6.18
N VAL A 259 0.15 13.68 -5.43
CA VAL A 259 -0.85 14.52 -4.76
C VAL A 259 -1.80 15.16 -5.77
N MET A 260 -1.26 15.74 -6.85
CA MET A 260 -2.07 16.36 -7.89
C MET A 260 -2.96 15.35 -8.60
N LYS A 261 -2.41 14.17 -8.95
CA LYS A 261 -3.16 13.10 -9.60
C LYS A 261 -4.30 12.57 -8.72
N LYS A 262 -4.07 12.45 -7.41
CA LYS A 262 -5.12 12.05 -6.45
C LYS A 262 -6.20 13.11 -6.30
N HIS A 263 -5.83 14.39 -6.31
CA HIS A 263 -6.76 15.50 -6.17
C HIS A 263 -7.62 15.72 -7.43
N GLY A 264 -7.03 15.57 -8.61
CA GLY A 264 -7.73 15.59 -9.89
C GLY A 264 -7.99 16.98 -10.50
N GLU A 265 -7.60 18.06 -9.81
CA GLU A 265 -7.75 19.43 -10.30
C GLU A 265 -6.54 20.32 -9.93
N PRO A 266 -6.37 21.50 -10.58
CA PRO A 266 -5.26 22.40 -10.30
C PRO A 266 -5.23 22.89 -8.85
N LEU A 267 -4.03 22.93 -8.26
CA LEU A 267 -3.83 23.27 -6.86
C LEU A 267 -2.83 24.40 -6.68
N HIS A 268 -3.01 25.18 -5.61
CA HIS A 268 -2.01 26.15 -5.21
C HIS A 268 -0.81 25.43 -4.57
N PHE A 269 0.42 25.88 -4.84
CA PHE A 269 1.65 25.21 -4.38
C PHE A 269 1.74 25.03 -2.85
N ARG A 270 1.10 25.92 -2.08
CA ARG A 270 0.99 25.80 -0.61
C ARG A 270 0.12 24.61 -0.21
N ASP A 271 -1.01 24.45 -0.90
CA ASP A 271 -1.95 23.37 -0.64
C ASP A 271 -1.31 22.04 -1.03
N ILE A 272 -0.56 21.99 -2.13
CA ILE A 272 0.25 20.82 -2.51
C ILE A 272 1.21 20.44 -1.37
N ALA A 273 1.95 21.40 -0.81
CA ALA A 273 2.86 21.14 0.29
C ALA A 273 2.13 20.59 1.54
N GLU A 274 0.94 21.12 1.86
CA GLU A 274 0.10 20.63 2.95
C GLU A 274 -0.35 19.17 2.71
N HIS A 275 -0.83 18.87 1.51
CA HIS A 275 -1.25 17.52 1.14
C HIS A 275 -0.09 16.52 1.18
N ILE A 276 1.12 16.92 0.75
CA ILE A 276 2.32 16.07 0.86
C ILE A 276 2.62 15.75 2.33
N ASN A 277 2.59 16.76 3.20
CA ASN A 277 2.84 16.57 4.63
C ASN A 277 1.77 15.70 5.30
N LYS A 278 0.50 15.85 4.89
CA LYS A 278 -0.62 15.05 5.39
C LYS A 278 -0.56 13.58 4.92
N ALA A 279 -0.12 13.36 3.69
CA ALA A 279 0.00 12.02 3.10
C ALA A 279 1.12 11.18 3.73
N GLY A 280 2.07 11.80 4.43
CA GLY A 280 3.09 11.07 5.20
C GLY A 280 4.03 10.20 4.35
N PHE A 281 4.37 10.65 3.14
CA PHE A 281 5.22 9.90 2.20
C PHE A 281 6.57 9.47 2.80
N ASP A 282 7.17 10.33 3.63
CA ASP A 282 8.36 10.09 4.42
C ASP A 282 8.43 11.08 5.60
N GLU A 283 9.46 10.97 6.43
CA GLU A 283 9.70 11.88 7.56
C GLU A 283 10.10 13.30 7.12
N LYS A 284 10.31 13.54 5.81
CA LYS A 284 10.79 14.83 5.30
C LYS A 284 9.62 15.76 5.07
N ARG A 285 9.61 16.84 5.83
CA ARG A 285 8.63 17.92 5.65
C ARG A 285 8.78 18.60 4.30
N ALA A 286 7.68 18.70 3.56
CA ALA A 286 7.57 19.51 2.35
C ALA A 286 7.31 20.98 2.72
N TYR A 287 8.20 21.87 2.28
CA TYR A 287 8.04 23.31 2.44
C TYR A 287 7.48 23.94 1.16
N PRO A 288 6.55 24.91 1.26
CA PRO A 288 5.98 25.55 0.08
C PRO A 288 7.00 26.14 -0.92
N PRO A 289 8.11 26.78 -0.49
CA PRO A 289 9.13 27.26 -1.43
C PRO A 289 9.80 26.12 -2.21
N THR A 290 10.07 24.98 -1.57
CA THR A 290 10.64 23.80 -2.22
C THR A 290 9.68 23.25 -3.27
N VAL A 291 8.40 23.09 -2.91
CA VAL A 291 7.36 22.62 -3.83
C VAL A 291 7.20 23.58 -5.02
N HIS A 292 7.20 24.88 -4.77
CA HIS A 292 7.11 25.89 -5.83
C HIS A 292 8.29 25.83 -6.82
N ASN A 293 9.53 25.69 -6.33
CA ASN A 293 10.69 25.56 -7.20
C ASN A 293 10.66 24.29 -8.06
N GLU A 294 10.25 23.17 -7.48
CA GLU A 294 10.09 21.90 -8.22
C GLU A 294 9.02 22.01 -9.30
N LEU A 295 7.88 22.66 -9.00
CA LEU A 295 6.81 22.92 -9.98
C LEU A 295 7.25 23.80 -11.15
N ILE A 296 8.20 24.71 -10.94
CA ILE A 296 8.75 25.57 -12.01
C ILE A 296 9.72 24.81 -12.90
N LEU A 297 10.54 23.93 -12.32
CA LEU A 297 11.62 23.24 -13.03
C LEU A 297 11.13 22.01 -13.82
N ASP A 298 9.95 21.49 -13.52
CA ASP A 298 9.43 20.25 -14.09
C ASP A 298 8.30 20.52 -15.10
N GLU A 299 8.54 20.13 -16.36
CA GLU A 299 7.66 20.37 -17.50
C GLU A 299 6.30 19.65 -17.42
N ARG A 300 6.13 18.73 -16.46
CA ARG A 300 4.84 18.08 -16.21
C ARG A 300 3.81 19.05 -15.63
N TYR A 301 4.25 20.18 -15.07
CA TYR A 301 3.39 21.14 -14.42
C TYR A 301 3.23 22.42 -15.25
N VAL A 302 2.01 22.95 -15.23
CA VAL A 302 1.66 24.17 -15.95
C VAL A 302 1.10 25.17 -14.96
N LEU A 303 1.68 26.37 -14.92
CA LEU A 303 1.15 27.49 -14.13
C LEU A 303 -0.14 28.00 -14.78
N VAL A 304 -1.28 27.73 -14.15
CA VAL A 304 -2.61 28.08 -14.67
C VAL A 304 -3.21 29.30 -13.97
N GLY A 305 -2.70 29.69 -12.81
CA GLY A 305 -3.12 30.86 -12.05
C GLY A 305 -2.01 31.34 -11.12
N ARG A 306 -2.25 32.38 -10.32
CA ARG A 306 -1.23 32.90 -9.39
C ARG A 306 -0.91 31.85 -8.33
N GLY A 307 0.24 31.19 -8.49
CA GLY A 307 0.68 30.08 -7.63
C GLY A 307 -0.11 28.80 -7.79
N ILE A 308 -1.00 28.71 -8.78
CA ILE A 308 -1.86 27.54 -9.04
C ILE A 308 -1.29 26.78 -10.24
N TYR A 309 -1.09 25.48 -10.05
CA TYR A 309 -0.50 24.59 -11.04
C TYR A 309 -1.46 23.46 -11.40
N GLY A 310 -1.53 23.11 -12.68
CA GLY A 310 -2.22 21.93 -13.20
C GLY A 310 -1.23 20.97 -13.86
N LEU A 311 -1.62 19.71 -14.02
CA LEU A 311 -0.81 18.75 -14.79
C LEU A 311 -0.97 19.00 -16.29
N LYS A 312 0.13 18.95 -17.04
CA LYS A 312 0.13 19.07 -18.50
C LYS A 312 -0.73 17.99 -19.17
N GLU A 313 -0.77 16.78 -18.60
CA GLU A 313 -1.61 15.67 -19.09
C GLU A 313 -3.12 15.95 -18.99
N TRP A 314 -3.55 16.93 -18.18
CA TRP A 314 -4.94 17.40 -18.14
C TRP A 314 -5.30 18.35 -19.28
N GLY A 315 -4.38 18.60 -20.22
CA GLY A 315 -4.62 19.44 -21.40
C GLY A 315 -4.32 20.92 -21.19
N PHE A 316 -3.68 21.29 -20.07
CA PHE A 316 -3.21 22.66 -19.85
C PHE A 316 -1.99 22.96 -20.74
N VAL A 317 -2.05 24.08 -21.46
CA VAL A 317 -0.95 24.54 -22.32
C VAL A 317 -0.07 25.53 -21.54
N PRO A 318 1.28 25.48 -21.61
CA PRO A 318 2.15 26.48 -20.99
C PRO A 318 2.03 27.87 -21.65
N GLY A 319 2.51 28.91 -20.96
CA GLY A 319 2.52 30.30 -21.47
C GLY A 319 1.66 31.27 -20.66
N VAL A 320 1.74 32.57 -20.98
CA VAL A 320 0.94 33.61 -20.33
C VAL A 320 -0.48 33.67 -20.91
N VAL A 321 -1.35 34.45 -20.27
CA VAL A 321 -2.74 34.65 -20.73
C VAL A 321 -2.80 35.07 -22.20
N SER A 322 -1.91 35.96 -22.64
CA SER A 322 -1.84 36.37 -24.04
C SER A 322 -1.50 35.20 -24.98
N ASP A 323 -0.61 34.30 -24.61
CA ASP A 323 -0.23 33.16 -25.49
C ASP A 323 -1.42 32.22 -25.67
N VAL A 324 -2.21 32.02 -24.61
CA VAL A 324 -3.47 31.25 -24.66
C VAL A 324 -4.48 31.94 -25.58
N ILE A 325 -4.70 33.26 -25.41
CA ILE A 325 -5.59 34.05 -26.29
C ILE A 325 -5.14 33.91 -27.75
N PHE A 326 -3.86 34.06 -28.02
CA PHE A 326 -3.29 33.94 -29.37
C PHE A 326 -3.57 32.56 -29.97
N SER A 327 -3.35 31.49 -29.20
CA SER A 327 -3.62 30.13 -29.66
C SER A 327 -5.10 29.86 -29.97
N ILE A 328 -6.02 30.49 -29.21
CA ILE A 328 -7.47 30.40 -29.44
C ILE A 328 -7.83 31.13 -30.74
N LEU A 329 -7.32 32.36 -30.92
CA LEU A 329 -7.63 33.18 -32.09
C LEU A 329 -7.01 32.66 -33.38
N GLN A 330 -5.90 31.91 -33.33
CA GLN A 330 -5.35 31.22 -34.50
C GLN A 330 -6.26 30.10 -35.01
N LYS A 331 -7.03 29.46 -34.13
CA LYS A 331 -8.00 28.41 -34.51
C LYS A 331 -9.29 28.97 -35.08
N GLU A 332 -9.59 30.24 -34.78
CA GLU A 332 -10.80 30.95 -35.21
C GLU A 332 -10.44 32.23 -36.00
N PRO A 333 -10.00 32.10 -37.26
CA PRO A 333 -9.56 33.25 -38.07
C PRO A 333 -10.66 34.28 -38.31
N SER A 334 -11.93 33.86 -38.19
CA SER A 334 -13.10 34.75 -38.30
C SER A 334 -13.26 35.70 -37.10
N GLY A 335 -12.41 35.56 -36.07
CA GLY A 335 -12.41 36.32 -34.85
C GLY A 335 -13.43 35.83 -33.82
N LEU A 336 -13.31 36.23 -32.56
CA LEU A 336 -14.23 35.83 -31.50
C LEU A 336 -14.72 37.06 -30.73
N SER A 337 -15.93 36.96 -30.15
CA SER A 337 -16.39 37.98 -29.22
C SER A 337 -15.51 37.99 -27.98
N ARG A 338 -15.46 39.14 -27.30
CA ARG A 338 -14.69 39.28 -26.05
C ARG A 338 -15.09 38.24 -25.01
N ASP A 339 -16.38 37.98 -24.84
CA ASP A 339 -16.87 37.02 -23.84
C ASP A 339 -16.55 35.58 -24.22
N ALA A 340 -16.66 35.22 -25.50
CA ALA A 340 -16.24 33.90 -25.98
C ALA A 340 -14.75 33.63 -25.71
N ILE A 341 -13.89 34.63 -25.89
CA ILE A 341 -12.45 34.51 -25.58
C ILE A 341 -12.25 34.32 -24.08
N VAL A 342 -12.98 35.07 -23.24
CA VAL A 342 -12.92 34.89 -21.78
C VAL A 342 -13.29 33.47 -21.41
N ASP A 343 -14.39 32.94 -21.93
CA ASP A 343 -14.86 31.60 -21.58
C ASP A 343 -13.84 30.52 -21.97
N GLU A 344 -13.23 30.62 -23.15
CA GLU A 344 -12.17 29.69 -23.57
C GLU A 344 -10.87 29.84 -22.75
N VAL A 345 -10.47 31.07 -22.42
CA VAL A 345 -9.27 31.31 -21.58
C VAL A 345 -9.49 30.77 -20.18
N LEU A 346 -10.69 30.93 -19.60
CA LEU A 346 -10.99 30.45 -18.25
C LEU A 346 -11.01 28.92 -18.13
N LYS A 347 -11.22 28.19 -19.22
CA LYS A 347 -11.02 26.72 -19.27
C LYS A 347 -9.55 26.33 -19.13
N GLN A 348 -8.63 27.20 -19.53
CA GLN A 348 -7.18 26.95 -19.55
C GLN A 348 -6.42 27.67 -18.43
N ARG A 349 -7.00 28.72 -17.84
CA ARG A 349 -6.36 29.61 -16.86
C ARG A 349 -7.33 30.02 -15.76
N MET A 350 -6.91 29.83 -14.52
CA MET A 350 -7.61 30.27 -13.32
C MET A 350 -7.25 31.73 -13.03
N VAL A 351 -7.78 32.64 -13.85
CA VAL A 351 -7.57 34.10 -13.76
C VAL A 351 -8.89 34.85 -13.66
N LYS A 352 -8.86 36.12 -13.28
CA LYS A 352 -10.06 36.97 -13.29
C LYS A 352 -10.36 37.45 -14.71
N LYS A 353 -11.64 37.64 -15.05
CA LYS A 353 -12.07 38.19 -16.37
C LYS A 353 -11.31 39.47 -16.76
N GLY A 354 -11.09 40.36 -15.79
CA GLY A 354 -10.34 41.61 -16.00
C GLY A 354 -8.91 41.40 -16.49
N THR A 355 -8.24 40.30 -16.12
CA THR A 355 -6.90 39.97 -16.61
C THR A 355 -6.90 39.64 -18.10
N VAL A 356 -7.94 38.94 -18.57
CA VAL A 356 -8.12 38.63 -20.00
C VAL A 356 -8.42 39.91 -20.79
N TYR A 357 -9.28 40.79 -20.25
CA TYR A 357 -9.58 42.08 -20.86
C TYR A 357 -8.34 42.97 -20.99
N LEU A 358 -7.48 42.98 -19.96
CA LEU A 358 -6.23 43.73 -20.00
C LEU A 358 -5.27 43.18 -21.06
N ALA A 359 -5.14 41.85 -21.18
CA ALA A 359 -4.31 41.23 -22.20
C ALA A 359 -4.80 41.55 -23.62
N LEU A 360 -6.12 41.49 -23.86
CA LEU A 360 -6.74 41.85 -25.15
C LEU A 360 -6.53 43.33 -25.53
N GLY A 361 -6.36 44.22 -24.55
CA GLY A 361 -6.16 45.65 -24.80
C GLY A 361 -4.70 46.07 -24.95
N ASN A 362 -3.78 45.35 -24.30
CA ASN A 362 -2.38 45.77 -24.19
C ASN A 362 -1.43 45.01 -25.14
N ASP A 363 -1.84 43.86 -25.66
CA ASP A 363 -0.99 43.01 -26.48
C ASP A 363 -1.20 43.31 -27.97
N GLN A 364 -0.12 43.70 -28.65
CA GLN A 364 -0.15 44.10 -30.07
C GLN A 364 -0.48 42.93 -31.02
N ARG A 365 -0.49 41.69 -30.52
CA ARG A 365 -0.87 40.49 -31.28
C ARG A 365 -2.37 40.42 -31.59
N PHE A 366 -3.20 41.25 -30.96
CA PHE A 366 -4.66 41.21 -31.13
C PHE A 366 -5.19 42.48 -31.76
N LYS A 367 -6.07 42.32 -32.76
CA LYS A 367 -6.82 43.42 -33.38
C LYS A 367 -8.31 43.24 -33.11
N LYS A 368 -9.02 44.35 -32.96
CA LYS A 368 -10.47 44.42 -32.77
C LYS A 368 -11.12 45.02 -34.01
N ASP A 369 -12.16 44.38 -34.54
CA ASP A 369 -12.94 44.90 -35.67
C ASP A 369 -14.04 45.89 -35.23
N ALA A 370 -14.81 46.40 -36.20
CA ALA A 370 -15.87 47.37 -35.97
C ALA A 370 -17.05 46.76 -35.18
N GLU A 371 -17.30 45.47 -35.36
CA GLU A 371 -18.31 44.66 -34.69
C GLU A 371 -17.89 44.25 -33.26
N GLY A 372 -16.63 44.50 -32.91
CA GLY A 372 -16.04 44.27 -31.61
C GLY A 372 -15.56 42.86 -31.32
N ARG A 373 -15.35 42.06 -32.37
CA ARG A 373 -14.66 40.77 -32.32
C ARG A 373 -13.15 40.99 -32.38
N PHE A 374 -12.41 40.04 -31.81
CA PHE A 374 -10.96 40.05 -31.80
C PHE A 374 -10.41 38.93 -32.68
N SER A 375 -9.32 39.20 -33.38
CA SER A 375 -8.58 38.22 -34.20
C SER A 375 -7.07 38.40 -33.99
N ALA A 376 -6.29 37.34 -34.23
CA ALA A 376 -4.83 37.44 -34.24
C ALA A 376 -4.34 38.32 -35.41
N VAL A 377 -3.23 39.03 -35.22
CA VAL A 377 -2.55 39.78 -36.28
C VAL A 377 -1.61 38.83 -37.03
N ASP A 378 -1.77 38.75 -38.36
CA ASP A 378 -0.94 37.89 -39.21
C ASP A 378 0.54 38.31 -39.19
N GLY A 379 1.45 37.34 -39.06
CA GLY A 379 2.90 37.54 -39.16
C GLY A 379 3.64 37.79 -37.85
N ILE A 380 2.95 37.93 -36.71
CA ILE A 380 3.58 38.01 -35.39
C ILE A 380 3.69 36.59 -34.81
N ARG A 381 4.92 36.11 -34.52
CA ARG A 381 5.14 34.79 -33.90
C ARG A 381 4.79 34.81 -32.41
N ALA A 382 4.43 33.63 -31.89
CA ALA A 382 4.02 33.37 -30.52
C ALA A 382 5.03 33.88 -29.49
#